data_AF-A0AA96CWN8-F1
#
_entry.id   AF-A0AA96CWN8-F1
#
_cell.length_a   1.000
_cell.length_b   1.000
_cell.length_c   1.000
_cell.angle_alpha   90.00
_cell.angle_beta   90.00
_cell.angle_gamma   90.00
#
_symmetry.space_group_name_H-M   'P 1'
#
loop_
_entity.id
_entity.type
_entity.pdbx_description
1 polymer ?
#
loop_
_entity_poly.entity_id
_entity_poly.type
_entity_poly.pdbx_seq_one_letter_code
_entity_poly.pdbx_strand_id
1 'polypeptide(L)'
;MKNLNILHLENRVIYELSGGEQKIVALASILVKEPKILLLDEPTNALDEESENRILDILSKIDKSMIIVSHHKSFIEKIVSKIYNLSSL
;
A
#
# COMPACT_ATOMS: atom_id res chain seq x y z
N MET A 1 -9.34 9.94 3.64
CA MET A 1 -8.18 10.47 4.39
C MET A 1 -8.25 10.27 5.90
N LYS A 2 -9.35 10.61 6.60
CA LYS A 2 -9.47 10.46 8.07
C LYS A 2 -9.28 9.01 8.61
N ASN A 3 -9.34 8.00 7.74
CA ASN A 3 -9.31 6.59 8.13
C ASN A 3 -7.94 5.89 7.96
N LEU A 4 -6.85 6.61 7.63
CA LEU A 4 -5.50 6.01 7.49
C LEU A 4 -4.71 5.97 8.81
N ASN A 5 -5.23 6.62 9.87
CA ASN A 5 -4.60 6.74 11.18
C ASN A 5 -3.15 7.30 11.14
N ILE A 6 -2.88 8.28 10.28
CA ILE A 6 -1.54 8.88 10.12
C ILE A 6 -1.41 10.30 10.68
N LEU A 7 -2.45 10.83 11.34
CA LEU A 7 -2.44 12.21 11.86
C LEU A 7 -1.35 12.43 12.92
N HIS A 8 -0.98 11.39 13.66
CA HIS A 8 0.13 11.45 14.62
C HIS A 8 1.51 11.65 13.95
N LEU A 9 1.59 11.57 12.61
CA LEU A 9 2.81 11.78 11.83
C LEU A 9 2.93 13.19 11.24
N GLU A 10 1.88 14.03 11.34
CA GLU A 10 1.75 15.31 10.63
C GLU A 10 2.95 16.26 10.83
N ASN A 11 3.51 16.29 12.04
CA ASN A 11 4.62 17.18 12.40
C ASN A 11 5.98 16.47 12.48
N ARG A 12 6.06 15.20 12.09
CA ARG A 12 7.31 14.43 12.09
C ARG A 12 8.02 14.61 10.76
N VAL A 13 9.35 14.63 10.79
CA VAL A 13 10.11 14.72 9.54
C VAL A 13 10.15 13.36 8.85
N ILE A 14 9.98 13.34 7.52
CA ILE A 14 9.84 12.09 6.75
C ILE A 14 11.01 11.13 6.98
N TYR A 15 12.24 11.63 7.14
CA TYR A 15 13.42 10.79 7.37
C TYR A 15 13.43 10.09 8.74
N GLU A 16 12.59 10.52 9.68
CA GLU A 16 12.46 9.94 11.02
C GLU A 16 11.38 8.85 11.07
N LEU A 17 10.56 8.77 10.02
CA LEU A 17 9.50 7.78 9.92
C LEU A 17 10.07 6.40 9.64
N SER A 18 9.44 5.36 10.20
CA SER A 18 9.75 3.97 9.84
C SER A 18 9.47 3.73 8.34
N GLY A 19 10.05 2.69 7.76
CA GLY A 19 9.78 2.34 6.35
C GLY A 19 8.28 2.13 6.07
N GLY A 20 7.57 1.51 7.01
CA GLY A 20 6.11 1.35 6.95
C GLY A 20 5.36 2.68 7.01
N GLU A 21 5.72 3.56 7.94
CA GLU A 21 5.15 4.90 8.06
C GLU A 21 5.36 5.71 6.77
N GLN A 22 6.57 5.69 6.20
CA GLN A 22 6.88 6.37 4.94
C GLN A 22 6.01 5.86 3.79
N LYS A 23 5.82 4.54 3.67
CA LYS A 23 4.96 3.96 2.64
C LYS A 23 3.49 4.35 2.81
N ILE A 24 2.97 4.38 4.03
CA ILE A 24 1.58 4.80 4.27
C ILE A 24 1.40 6.28 3.92
N VAL A 25 2.35 7.14 4.29
CA VAL A 25 2.32 8.57 3.92
C VAL A 25 2.40 8.75 2.41
N ALA A 26 3.25 7.99 1.72
CA ALA A 26 3.34 8.00 0.27
C ALA A 26 2.01 7.56 -0.38
N LEU A 27 1.40 6.48 0.10
CA LEU A 27 0.09 6.02 -0.36
C LEU A 27 -1.00 7.07 -0.12
N ALA A 28 -1.00 7.71 1.05
CA ALA A 28 -1.92 8.80 1.36
C ALA A 28 -1.78 9.97 0.36
N SER A 29 -0.55 10.35 0.01
CA SER A 29 -0.27 11.41 -0.95
C SER A 29 -0.81 11.11 -2.36
N ILE A 30 -0.82 9.84 -2.76
CA ILE A 30 -1.40 9.39 -4.03
C ILE A 30 -2.93 9.45 -3.96
N LEU A 31 -3.52 8.97 -2.86
CA LEU A 31 -4.98 8.90 -2.68
C LEU A 31 -5.65 10.27 -2.63
N VAL A 32 -4.97 11.31 -2.15
CA VAL A 32 -5.48 12.70 -2.16
C VAL A 32 -5.79 13.18 -3.58
N LYS A 33 -5.10 12.64 -4.59
CA LYS A 33 -5.31 12.99 -6.00
C LYS A 33 -6.53 12.32 -6.62
N GLU A 34 -7.27 11.52 -5.85
CA GLU A 34 -8.44 10.77 -6.30
C GLU A 34 -8.22 10.00 -7.62
N PRO A 35 -7.15 9.18 -7.71
CA PRO A 35 -6.83 8.50 -8.96
C PRO A 35 -7.95 7.55 -9.38
N LYS A 36 -8.16 7.40 -10.68
CA LYS A 36 -9.10 6.40 -11.22
C LYS A 36 -8.56 4.98 -11.08
N ILE A 37 -7.24 4.82 -11.20
CA ILE A 37 -6.52 3.54 -11.11
C ILE A 37 -5.28 3.75 -10.25
N LEU A 38 -5.02 2.84 -9.31
CA LEU A 38 -3.75 2.78 -8.59
C LEU A 38 -2.81 1.75 -9.23
N LEU A 39 -1.57 2.15 -9.43
CA LEU A 39 -0.47 1.26 -9.82
C LEU A 39 0.48 1.16 -8.64
N LEU A 40 0.65 -0.04 -8.10
CA LEU A 40 1.48 -0.29 -6.92
C LEU A 40 2.56 -1.29 -7.26
N ASP A 41 3.81 -0.85 -7.16
CA ASP A 41 4.99 -1.70 -7.35
C ASP A 41 5.59 -2.03 -5.98
N GLU A 42 5.59 -3.31 -5.63
CA GLU A 42 6.09 -3.85 -4.36
C GLU A 42 5.63 -3.06 -3.10
N PRO A 43 4.31 -2.89 -2.90
CA PRO A 43 3.76 -2.02 -1.86
C PRO A 43 4.11 -2.47 -0.44
N THR A 44 4.45 -3.74 -0.23
CA THR A 44 4.75 -4.31 1.10
C THR A 44 6.20 -4.75 1.28
N ASN A 45 7.08 -4.51 0.29
CA ASN A 45 8.50 -4.83 0.42
C ASN A 45 9.17 -4.09 1.59
N ALA A 46 10.11 -4.77 2.28
CA ALA A 46 10.84 -4.26 3.44
C ALA A 46 9.96 -3.80 4.62
N LEU A 47 8.74 -4.34 4.73
CA LEU A 47 7.86 -4.12 5.88
C LEU A 47 7.91 -5.30 6.84
N ASP A 48 7.71 -5.02 8.13
CA ASP A 48 7.34 -6.05 9.08
C ASP A 48 5.87 -6.47 8.91
N GLU A 49 5.48 -7.55 9.58
CA GLU A 49 4.14 -8.12 9.48
C GLU A 49 3.04 -7.12 9.91
N GLU A 50 3.31 -6.31 10.93
CA GLU A 50 2.35 -5.30 11.41
C GLU A 50 2.10 -4.23 10.34
N SER A 51 3.17 -3.68 9.76
CA SER A 51 3.09 -2.66 8.71
C SER A 51 2.48 -3.23 7.44
N GLU A 52 2.79 -4.48 7.08
CA GLU A 52 2.17 -5.18 5.95
C GLU A 52 0.64 -5.30 6.14
N ASN A 53 0.20 -5.78 7.31
CA ASN A 53 -1.23 -5.91 7.63
C ASN A 53 -1.95 -4.55 7.62
N ARG A 54 -1.26 -3.49 8.02
CA ARG A 54 -1.79 -2.13 7.96
C ARG A 54 -1.97 -1.64 6.52
N ILE A 55 -1.00 -1.89 5.64
CA ILE A 55 -1.13 -1.60 4.20
C ILE A 55 -2.28 -2.41 3.59
N LEU A 56 -2.40 -3.71 3.91
CA LEU A 56 -3.50 -4.57 3.47
C LEU A 56 -4.87 -4.00 3.86
N ASP A 57 -5.06 -3.63 5.12
CA ASP A 57 -6.30 -3.02 5.62
C ASP A 57 -6.66 -1.74 4.87
N ILE A 58 -5.67 -0.87 4.64
CA ILE A 58 -5.85 0.36 3.85
C ILE A 58 -6.28 0.03 2.43
N LEU A 59 -5.55 -0.86 1.74
CA LEU A 59 -5.80 -1.20 0.34
C LEU A 59 -7.18 -1.85 0.15
N SER A 60 -7.61 -2.70 1.07
CA SER A 60 -8.92 -3.35 1.04
C SER A 60 -10.12 -2.39 1.13
N LYS A 61 -9.91 -1.19 1.67
CA LYS A 61 -10.94 -0.16 1.85
C LYS A 61 -10.99 0.87 0.71
N ILE A 62 -10.06 0.78 -0.25
CA ILE A 62 -10.00 1.70 -1.37
C ILE A 62 -10.98 1.22 -2.45
N ASP A 63 -12.03 2.01 -2.67
CA ASP A 63 -12.98 1.79 -3.75
C ASP A 63 -12.46 2.34 -5.09
N LYS A 64 -11.33 1.78 -5.56
CA LYS A 64 -10.70 2.09 -6.86
C LYS A 64 -10.11 0.82 -7.47
N SER A 65 -10.01 0.78 -8.79
CA SER A 65 -9.28 -0.28 -9.48
C SER A 65 -7.79 -0.19 -9.17
N MET A 66 -7.14 -1.33 -8.94
CA MET A 66 -5.72 -1.42 -8.63
C MET A 66 -5.03 -2.44 -9.53
N ILE A 67 -3.79 -2.14 -9.93
CA ILE A 67 -2.83 -3.10 -10.48
C ILE A 67 -1.66 -3.15 -9.50
N ILE A 68 -1.32 -4.35 -9.06
CA ILE A 68 -0.31 -4.58 -8.04
C ILE A 68 0.72 -5.56 -8.58
N VAL A 69 1.99 -5.17 -8.50
CA VAL A 69 3.13 -6.02 -8.79
C VAL A 69 3.76 -6.41 -7.45
N SER A 70 3.87 -7.71 -7.19
CA SER A 70 4.60 -8.20 -6.03
C SER A 70 5.09 -9.63 -6.22
N HIS A 71 6.22 -9.96 -5.59
CA HIS A 71 6.69 -11.32 -5.40
C HIS A 71 6.04 -12.04 -4.19
N HIS A 72 5.25 -11.34 -3.35
CA HIS A 72 4.61 -11.91 -2.15
C HIS A 72 3.20 -12.47 -2.46
N LYS A 73 3.11 -13.76 -2.77
CA LYS A 73 1.83 -14.40 -3.14
C LYS A 73 0.75 -14.30 -2.06
N SER A 74 1.09 -14.56 -0.81
CA SER A 74 0.16 -14.53 0.33
C SER A 74 -0.43 -13.13 0.58
N PHE A 75 0.32 -12.07 0.26
CA PHE A 75 -0.16 -10.70 0.30
C PHE A 75 -1.18 -10.44 -0.82
N ILE A 76 -0.84 -10.81 -2.06
CA ILE A 76 -1.69 -10.57 -3.24
C ILE A 76 -3.04 -11.28 -3.10
N GLU A 77 -3.04 -12.54 -2.67
CA GLU A 77 -4.26 -13.35 -2.50
C GLU A 77 -5.28 -12.74 -1.52
N LYS A 78 -4.84 -11.88 -0.60
CA LYS A 78 -5.73 -11.22 0.37
C LYS A 78 -6.50 -10.02 -0.19
N ILE A 79 -6.06 -9.42 -1.30
CA ILE A 79 -6.59 -8.11 -1.75
C ILE A 79 -7.03 -8.03 -3.20
N VAL A 80 -6.63 -8.98 -4.05
CA VAL A 80 -6.96 -8.93 -5.47
C VAL A 80 -8.05 -9.93 -5.82
N SER A 81 -8.88 -9.56 -6.79
CA SER A 81 -9.90 -10.45 -7.37
C SER A 81 -9.36 -11.32 -8.51
N LYS A 82 -8.20 -10.99 -9.07
CA LYS A 82 -7.58 -11.71 -10.19
C LYS A 82 -6.06 -11.64 -10.12
N ILE A 83 -5.41 -12.78 -10.39
CA ILE A 83 -3.95 -12.92 -10.38
C ILE A 83 -3.47 -13.32 -11.77
N TYR A 84 -2.39 -12.68 -12.22
CA TYR A 84 -1.68 -13.02 -13.45
C TYR A 84 -0.25 -13.40 -13.10
N ASN A 85 0.15 -14.63 -13.41
CA ASN A 85 1.54 -15.07 -13.27
C ASN A 85 2.29 -14.78 -14.56
N LEU A 86 3.35 -13.98 -14.47
CA LEU A 86 4.25 -13.69 -15.58
C LEU A 86 5.47 -14.61 -15.47
N SER A 87 5.72 -15.42 -16.50
CA SER A 87 6.93 -16.22 -16.65
C SER A 87 7.58 -15.88 -17.99
N SER A 88 8.92 -15.95 -18.06
CA SER A 88 9.57 -15.97 -19.38
C SER A 88 9.11 -17.19 -20.15
N LEU A 89 8.99 -17.05 -21.48
CA LEU A 89 8.72 -18.15 -22.41
C LEU A 89 9.79 -19.24 -22.32
#